data_AF-A0AAW4G1H6-F1
#
_entry.id   AF-A0AAW4G1H6-F1
#
_cell.length_a   1.000
_cell.length_b   1.000
_cell.length_c   1.000
_cell.angle_alpha   90.00
_cell.angle_beta   90.00
_cell.angle_gamma   90.00
#
_symmetry.space_group_name_H-M   'P 1'
#
loop_
_entity.id
_entity.type
_entity.pdbx_description
1 polymer ?
#
loop_
_entity_poly.entity_id
_entity_poly.type
_entity_poly.pdbx_seq_one_letter_code
_entity_poly.pdbx_strand_id
1 'polypeptide(L)'
;MNDLVHDIQDRGAITPKLTAVRLGDKALTYGELAHRIDEYDHVCSAHGMSQAAAFYAALMNCLPTLSDVQPLEARMQVISEVEAWLGRGRGEVAPARTHLRAVS
;
A
#
# COMPACT_ATOMS: atom_id res chain seq x y z
N MET A 1 -6.67 -1.39 9.53
CA MET A 1 -6.49 -2.01 8.20
C MET A 1 -7.74 -1.85 7.33
N ASN A 2 -8.92 -2.25 7.79
CA ASN A 2 -10.15 -2.12 6.99
C ASN A 2 -10.40 -0.67 6.51
N ASP A 3 -10.25 0.31 7.39
CA ASP A 3 -10.43 1.74 7.02
C ASP A 3 -9.38 2.23 6.00
N LEU A 4 -8.16 1.66 6.05
CA LEU A 4 -7.11 1.96 5.09
C LEU A 4 -7.45 1.41 3.72
N VAL A 5 -7.87 0.14 3.66
CA VAL A 5 -8.28 -0.50 2.41
C VAL A 5 -9.48 0.22 1.81
N HIS A 6 -10.46 0.62 2.64
CA HIS A 6 -11.60 1.40 2.17
C HIS A 6 -11.20 2.74 1.55
N ASP A 7 -10.33 3.53 2.19
CA ASP A 7 -9.82 4.79 1.62
C ASP A 7 -9.03 4.57 0.31
N ILE A 8 -8.26 3.48 0.22
CA ILE A 8 -7.55 3.11 -1.02
C ILE A 8 -8.57 2.80 -2.13
N GLN A 9 -9.62 2.04 -1.82
CA GLN A 9 -10.67 1.71 -2.80
C GLN A 9 -11.44 2.95 -3.27
N ASP A 10 -11.84 3.82 -2.34
CA ASP A 10 -12.50 5.08 -2.66
C ASP A 10 -11.64 5.95 -3.60
N ARG A 11 -10.35 6.11 -3.28
CA ARG A 11 -9.42 6.87 -4.11
C ARG A 11 -9.11 6.19 -5.43
N GLY A 12 -9.11 4.85 -5.46
CA GLY A 12 -8.97 4.04 -6.67
C GLY A 12 -10.13 4.27 -7.64
N ALA A 13 -11.36 4.41 -7.11
CA ALA A 13 -12.54 4.70 -7.91
C ALA A 13 -12.60 6.16 -8.37
N ILE A 14 -12.30 7.12 -7.50
CA ILE A 14 -12.46 8.57 -7.77
C ILE A 14 -11.26 9.15 -8.53
N THR A 15 -10.05 8.73 -8.17
CA THR A 15 -8.79 9.28 -8.69
C THR A 15 -7.78 8.18 -9.09
N PRO A 16 -8.13 7.26 -10.00
CA PRO A 16 -7.33 6.05 -10.27
C PRO A 16 -5.89 6.34 -10.72
N LYS A 17 -5.65 7.45 -11.42
CA LYS A 17 -4.33 7.83 -11.94
C LYS A 17 -3.44 8.55 -10.93
N LEU A 18 -3.98 8.93 -9.77
CA LEU A 18 -3.22 9.62 -8.74
C LEU A 18 -2.20 8.66 -8.11
N THR A 19 -0.95 9.11 -7.94
CA THR A 19 0.09 8.31 -7.29
C THR A 19 -0.23 8.13 -5.81
N ALA A 20 -0.37 6.87 -5.37
CA ALA A 20 -0.57 6.50 -3.97
C ALA A 20 0.76 6.48 -3.22
N VAL A 21 1.76 5.81 -3.80
CA VAL A 21 3.09 5.58 -3.22
C VAL A 21 4.14 5.71 -4.32
N ARG A 22 5.30 6.27 -3.99
CA ARG A 22 6.50 6.21 -4.83
C ARG A 22 7.63 5.58 -4.03
N LEU A 23 8.13 4.43 -4.48
CA LEU A 23 9.25 3.74 -3.86
C LEU A 23 10.40 3.67 -4.86
N GLY A 24 11.45 4.47 -4.62
CA GLY A 24 12.52 4.65 -5.59
C GLY A 24 12.01 5.29 -6.88
N ASP A 25 12.27 4.64 -8.01
CA ASP A 25 11.82 5.03 -9.35
C ASP A 25 10.39 4.58 -9.67
N LYS A 26 9.83 3.63 -8.90
CA LYS A 26 8.50 3.09 -9.14
C LYS A 26 7.41 3.94 -8.50
N ALA A 27 6.45 4.37 -9.33
CA ALA A 27 5.20 4.96 -8.88
C ALA A 27 4.12 3.88 -8.87
N LEU A 28 3.37 3.80 -7.78
CA LEU A 28 2.16 2.99 -7.65
C LEU A 28 0.96 3.92 -7.53
N THR A 29 0.00 3.79 -8.44
CA THR A 29 -1.24 4.59 -8.41
C THR A 29 -2.29 3.98 -7.50
N TYR A 30 -3.28 4.78 -7.09
CA TYR A 30 -4.42 4.28 -6.31
C TYR A 30 -5.23 3.25 -7.10
N GLY A 31 -5.41 3.44 -8.41
CA GLY A 31 -6.15 2.50 -9.24
C GLY A 31 -5.46 1.12 -9.34
N GLU A 32 -4.14 1.10 -9.51
CA GLU A 32 -3.37 -0.15 -9.54
C GLU A 32 -3.41 -0.87 -8.19
N LEU A 33 -3.23 -0.14 -7.09
CA LEU A 33 -3.24 -0.73 -5.75
C LEU A 33 -4.64 -1.25 -5.37
N ALA A 34 -5.69 -0.46 -5.60
CA ALA A 34 -7.08 -0.86 -5.34
C ALA A 34 -7.46 -2.12 -6.12
N HIS A 35 -7.18 -2.12 -7.42
CA HIS A 35 -7.46 -3.28 -8.27
C HIS A 35 -6.73 -4.53 -7.77
N ARG A 36 -5.45 -4.41 -7.39
CA ARG A 36 -4.67 -5.54 -6.91
C ARG A 36 -5.14 -6.04 -5.54
N ILE A 37 -5.58 -5.16 -4.65
CA ILE A 37 -6.16 -5.55 -3.36
C ILE A 37 -7.42 -6.39 -3.60
N ASP A 38 -8.31 -6.00 -4.51
CA ASP A 38 -9.53 -6.77 -4.80
C ASP A 38 -9.22 -8.16 -5.37
N GLU A 39 -8.24 -8.26 -6.27
CA GLU A 39 -7.79 -9.55 -6.81
C GLU A 39 -7.29 -10.48 -5.68
N TYR A 40 -6.49 -9.96 -4.76
CA TYR A 40 -5.98 -10.75 -3.64
C TYR A 40 -7.01 -10.98 -2.54
N ASP A 41 -7.97 -10.08 -2.32
CA ASP A 41 -9.03 -10.25 -1.33
C ASP A 41 -9.91 -11.44 -1.69
N HIS A 42 -10.21 -11.63 -2.98
CA HIS A 42 -10.93 -12.81 -3.46
C HIS A 42 -10.16 -14.11 -3.16
N VAL A 43 -8.86 -14.14 -3.43
CA VAL A 43 -8.01 -15.32 -3.19
C VAL A 43 -7.83 -15.57 -1.68
N CYS A 44 -7.49 -14.54 -0.92
CA CYS A 44 -7.26 -14.63 0.52
C CYS A 44 -8.52 -15.08 1.26
N SER A 45 -9.68 -14.51 0.92
CA SER A 45 -10.97 -14.89 1.51
C SER A 45 -11.31 -16.35 1.23
N ALA A 46 -11.04 -16.86 0.02
CA ALA A 46 -11.24 -18.27 -0.32
C ALA A 46 -10.37 -19.23 0.53
N HIS A 47 -9.26 -18.75 1.08
CA HIS A 47 -8.36 -19.51 1.95
C HIS A 47 -8.48 -19.12 3.43
N GLY A 48 -9.50 -18.36 3.83
CA GLY A 48 -9.71 -17.94 5.23
C GLY A 48 -8.68 -16.95 5.76
N MET A 49 -7.96 -16.27 4.87
CA MET A 49 -6.97 -15.25 5.21
C MET A 49 -7.63 -13.87 5.37
N SER A 50 -6.98 -12.99 6.13
CA SER A 50 -7.50 -11.65 6.41
C SER A 50 -7.32 -10.68 5.24
N GLN A 51 -8.11 -9.61 5.24
CA GLN A 51 -7.95 -8.49 4.31
C GLN A 51 -6.56 -7.82 4.43
N ALA A 52 -5.92 -7.88 5.61
CA ALA A 52 -4.54 -7.44 5.77
C ALA A 52 -3.57 -8.28 4.92
N ALA A 53 -3.80 -9.60 4.82
CA ALA A 53 -2.99 -10.46 3.96
C ALA A 53 -3.15 -10.08 2.48
N ALA A 54 -4.38 -9.78 2.05
CA ALA A 54 -4.64 -9.29 0.69
C ALA A 54 -3.91 -7.97 0.41
N PHE A 55 -3.95 -7.03 1.36
CA PHE A 55 -3.20 -5.78 1.27
C PHE A 55 -1.68 -6.00 1.12
N TYR A 56 -1.07 -6.82 1.97
CA TYR A 56 0.37 -7.09 1.88
C TYR A 56 0.74 -7.83 0.59
N ALA A 57 -0.06 -8.80 0.17
CA ALA A 57 0.16 -9.52 -1.09
C ALA A 57 0.08 -8.56 -2.29
N ALA A 58 -0.92 -7.66 -2.30
CA ALA A 58 -1.07 -6.64 -3.31
C ALA A 58 0.13 -5.68 -3.33
N LEU A 59 0.57 -5.21 -2.17
CA LEU A 59 1.71 -4.31 -2.05
C LEU A 59 2.99 -4.96 -2.58
N MET A 60 3.27 -6.20 -2.18
CA MET A 60 4.44 -6.96 -2.63
C MET A 60 4.40 -7.24 -4.14
N ASN A 61 3.22 -7.47 -4.70
CA ASN A 61 3.05 -7.64 -6.14
C ASN A 61 3.28 -6.33 -6.91
N CYS A 62 2.69 -5.24 -6.43
CA CYS A 62 2.80 -3.93 -7.03
C CYS A 62 4.21 -3.33 -6.88
N LEU A 63 4.93 -3.62 -5.80
CA LEU A 63 6.28 -3.11 -5.51
C LEU A 63 7.24 -4.27 -5.24
N PRO A 64 7.64 -5.04 -6.27
CA PRO A 64 8.49 -6.22 -6.08
C PRO A 64 9.87 -5.87 -5.52
N THR A 65 10.32 -4.62 -5.68
CA THR A 65 11.55 -4.08 -5.09
C THR A 65 11.58 -4.13 -3.57
N LEU A 66 10.41 -4.25 -2.90
CA LEU A 66 10.35 -4.52 -1.46
C LEU A 66 11.00 -5.86 -1.12
N SER A 67 11.00 -6.84 -2.03
CA SER A 67 11.63 -8.15 -1.82
C SER A 67 13.16 -8.06 -1.76
N ASP A 68 13.73 -7.03 -2.37
CA ASP A 68 15.18 -6.77 -2.39
C ASP A 68 15.66 -6.06 -1.13
N VAL A 69 14.75 -5.46 -0.36
CA VAL A 69 15.08 -4.82 0.92
C VAL A 69 15.45 -5.88 1.93
N GLN A 70 16.71 -5.85 2.34
CA GLN A 70 17.30 -6.70 3.35
C GLN A 70 17.99 -5.83 4.41
N PRO A 71 17.99 -6.26 5.68
CA PRO A 71 17.36 -7.48 6.20
C PRO A 71 15.83 -7.35 6.34
N LEU A 72 15.15 -8.41 6.80
CA LEU A 72 13.67 -8.47 6.93
C LEU A 72 13.14 -7.30 7.77
N GLU A 73 13.86 -6.90 8.80
CA GLU A 73 13.49 -5.79 9.69
C GLU A 73 13.43 -4.47 8.92
N ALA A 74 14.39 -4.22 8.02
CA ALA A 74 14.39 -3.03 7.17
C ALA A 74 13.21 -3.04 6.18
N ARG A 75 12.87 -4.22 5.65
CA ARG A 75 11.71 -4.38 4.77
C ARG A 75 10.41 -4.09 5.49
N MET A 76 10.24 -4.63 6.69
CA MET A 76 9.06 -4.38 7.52
C MET A 76 8.95 -2.90 7.88
N GLN A 77 10.07 -2.23 8.14
CA GLN A 77 10.08 -0.78 8.36
C GLN A 77 9.58 -0.01 7.12
N VAL A 78 10.08 -0.34 5.92
CA VAL A 78 9.60 0.30 4.68
C VAL A 78 8.11 0.05 4.46
N ILE A 79 7.62 -1.16 4.71
CA ILE A 79 6.19 -1.49 4.61
C ILE A 79 5.38 -0.64 5.60
N SER A 80 5.81 -0.52 6.86
CA SER A 80 5.16 0.33 7.85
C SER A 80 5.18 1.82 7.46
N GLU A 81 6.25 2.31 6.84
CA GLU A 81 6.31 3.68 6.30
C GLU A 81 5.31 3.88 5.16
N VAL A 82 5.13 2.88 4.29
CA VAL A 82 4.12 2.90 3.23
C VAL A 82 2.70 2.90 3.81
N GLU A 83 2.42 2.07 4.81
CA GLU A 83 1.13 2.05 5.51
C GLU A 83 0.82 3.39 6.17
N ALA A 84 1.76 3.92 6.95
CA ALA A 84 1.62 5.21 7.61
C ALA A 84 1.44 6.35 6.59
N TRP A 85 2.15 6.29 5.48
CA TRP A 85 1.97 7.21 4.37
C TRP A 85 0.55 7.12 3.82
N LEU A 86 0.10 5.95 3.37
CA LEU A 86 -1.26 5.77 2.85
C LEU A 86 -2.33 6.18 3.89
N GLY A 87 -2.03 6.04 5.19
CA GLY A 87 -2.91 6.45 6.28
C GLY A 87 -2.98 7.93 6.62
N ARG A 88 -2.02 8.75 6.14
CA ARG A 88 -1.89 10.17 6.55
C ARG A 88 -3.14 11.03 6.31
N GLY A 89 -3.93 10.70 5.28
CA GLY A 89 -5.16 11.43 4.96
C GLY A 89 -6.29 11.26 5.98
N ARG A 90 -6.17 10.26 6.87
CA ARG A 90 -7.16 9.93 7.91
C ARG A 90 -6.87 10.55 9.28
N GLY A 91 -5.80 11.35 9.40
CA GLY A 91 -5.37 11.92 10.69
C GLY A 91 -4.53 10.98 11.56
N GLU A 92 -4.11 9.82 11.02
CA GLU A 92 -3.11 8.95 11.64
C GLU A 92 -1.73 9.64 11.55
N VAL A 93 -1.17 10.02 12.70
CA VAL A 93 0.10 10.75 12.80
C VAL A 93 1.25 9.80 12.43
N ALA A 94 1.74 9.89 11.20
CA ALA A 94 2.96 9.19 10.79
C ALA A 94 4.18 9.79 11.53
N PRO A 95 5.07 8.98 12.13
CA PRO A 95 6.36 9.48 12.59
C PRO A 95 7.19 9.90 11.37
N ALA A 96 7.47 11.20 11.27
CA ALA A 96 8.18 11.80 10.15
C ALA A 96 9.63 11.30 10.06
N ARG A 97 9.95 10.45 9.07
CA ARG A 97 11.28 10.44 8.41
C ARG A 97 11.17 10.17 6.90
N THR A 98 11.29 11.29 6.19
CA THR A 98 11.95 11.54 4.90
C THR A 98 12.39 10.33 4.05
N HIS A 99 11.54 9.87 3.13
CA HIS A 99 11.93 9.37 1.79
C HIS A 99 10.74 9.32 0.81
N LEU A 100 9.50 9.34 1.30
CA LEU A 100 8.29 9.44 0.49
C LEU A 100 7.98 10.92 0.17
N ARG A 101 8.14 11.31 -1.10
CA ARG A 101 7.71 12.64 -1.59
C ARG A 101 6.31 12.57 -2.18
N ALA A 102 5.43 13.46 -1.72
CA ALA A 102 4.17 13.77 -2.41
C ALA A 102 4.48 14.52 -3.71
N VAL A 103 3.77 14.16 -4.79
CA VAL A 103 3.68 15.00 -6.00
C VAL A 103 2.19 15.30 -6.17
N SER A 104 1.86 16.60 -6.13
CA SER A 104 0.52 17.15 -6.41
C SER A 104 0.22 17.14 -7.90
#